data_AF-A0A9W5R1A5-F1
#
_entry.id   AF-A0A9W5R1A5-F1
#
_cell.length_a   1.000
_cell.length_b   1.000
_cell.length_c   1.000
_cell.angle_alpha   90.00
_cell.angle_beta   90.00
_cell.angle_gamma   90.00
#
_symmetry.space_group_name_H-M   'P 1'
#
loop_
_entity.id
_entity.type
_entity.pdbx_description
1 polymer ?
#
loop_
_entity_poly.entity_id
_entity_poly.type
_entity_poly.pdbx_seq_one_letter_code
_entity_poly.pdbx_strand_id
1 'polypeptide(L)'
;MKKLRMLSGLCVAGMLMVSGVAGCSNETKSNANQQESQKERDMKGADKTVMDYVKAEIEVDYGKLATLVYEPLKDEDRSVRHPGASKGMGNRYDLYRYNLEEGKNELYYAVKFYDPVKDGTVNMELKMVKDKKDGKWKNYSWTWNWQHNIKDIVGSVKPVHVHKWGQKE
;
A
#
# COMPACT_ATOMS: atom_id res chain seq x y z
N MET A 1 -56.51 -14.90 -53.33
CA MET A 1 -57.52 -15.70 -52.61
C MET A 1 -57.16 -15.76 -51.13
N LYS A 2 -58.18 -15.63 -50.25
CA LYS A 2 -58.20 -15.74 -48.77
C LYS A 2 -57.48 -14.61 -47.99
N LYS A 3 -58.13 -13.50 -47.61
CA LYS A 3 -59.16 -13.21 -46.59
C LYS A 3 -58.64 -13.11 -45.14
N LEU A 4 -58.70 -11.86 -44.62
CA LEU A 4 -59.11 -11.39 -43.27
C LEU A 4 -58.22 -11.79 -42.06
N ARG A 5 -58.00 -10.95 -41.03
CA ARG A 5 -58.90 -10.02 -40.33
C ARG A 5 -58.16 -8.78 -39.77
N MET A 6 -58.92 -7.68 -39.71
CA MET A 6 -58.68 -6.44 -38.94
C MET A 6 -58.80 -6.65 -37.43
N LEU A 7 -58.22 -5.74 -36.64
CA LEU A 7 -58.80 -5.02 -35.46
C LEU A 7 -57.63 -4.23 -34.82
N SER A 8 -57.51 -2.93 -35.10
CA SER A 8 -57.98 -1.79 -34.26
C SER A 8 -57.33 -1.75 -32.86
N GLY A 9 -56.68 -0.68 -32.41
CA GLY A 9 -56.56 0.64 -33.00
C GLY A 9 -55.74 1.63 -32.16
N LEU A 10 -55.76 2.85 -32.68
CA LEU A 10 -55.33 4.15 -32.14
C LEU A 10 -53.83 4.46 -31.98
N CYS A 11 -53.34 5.18 -32.99
CA CYS A 11 -52.48 6.37 -32.90
C CYS A 11 -52.90 7.29 -31.71
N VAL A 12 -52.05 8.10 -31.11
CA VAL A 12 -51.46 9.33 -31.68
C VAL A 12 -50.25 9.79 -30.83
N ALA A 13 -49.30 10.38 -31.56
CA ALA A 13 -48.14 11.19 -31.18
C ALA A 13 -48.33 12.11 -29.94
N GLY A 14 -47.31 12.60 -29.26
CA GLY A 14 -45.89 12.70 -29.56
C GLY A 14 -45.22 13.66 -28.57
N MET A 15 -44.08 14.19 -29.00
CA MET A 15 -43.23 15.22 -28.37
C MET A 15 -42.11 14.72 -27.44
N LEU A 16 -40.96 14.49 -28.08
CA LEU A 16 -39.66 14.92 -27.56
C LEU A 16 -39.74 16.40 -27.15
N MET A 17 -39.20 16.75 -25.98
CA MET A 17 -38.31 17.89 -25.80
C MET A 17 -37.36 17.66 -24.62
N VAL A 18 -36.07 17.86 -24.91
CA VAL A 18 -34.94 17.87 -23.98
C VAL A 18 -34.74 19.29 -23.45
N SER A 19 -34.50 19.41 -22.14
CA SER A 19 -33.80 20.47 -21.37
C SER A 19 -34.49 20.58 -19.99
N GLY A 20 -33.84 20.74 -18.85
CA GLY A 20 -32.46 20.96 -18.47
C GLY A 20 -32.35 20.83 -16.94
N VAL A 21 -31.16 21.04 -16.43
CA VAL A 21 -30.66 20.72 -15.08
C VAL A 21 -31.27 21.60 -13.97
N ALA A 22 -31.71 20.98 -12.87
CA ALA A 22 -31.76 21.48 -11.49
C ALA A 22 -32.21 20.28 -10.62
N GLY A 23 -31.68 19.90 -9.46
CA GLY A 23 -30.74 20.47 -8.52
C GLY A 23 -31.10 19.84 -7.16
N CYS A 24 -30.14 19.09 -6.59
CA CYS A 24 -29.97 18.75 -5.17
C CYS A 24 -31.09 18.12 -4.31
N SER A 25 -30.60 17.26 -3.40
CA SER A 25 -31.19 16.87 -2.12
C SER A 25 -32.16 15.69 -2.12
N ASN A 26 -31.60 14.50 -1.94
CA ASN A 26 -32.19 13.52 -1.02
C ASN A 26 -31.12 13.08 -0.03
N GLU A 27 -31.21 13.68 1.16
CA GLU A 27 -30.49 13.29 2.36
C GLU A 27 -30.76 11.82 2.67
N THR A 28 -29.75 10.98 2.44
CA THR A 28 -29.73 9.63 2.98
C THR A 28 -28.65 9.59 4.05
N LYS A 29 -29.10 9.81 5.29
CA LYS A 29 -28.52 9.39 6.57
C LYS A 29 -27.02 9.05 6.55
N SER A 30 -26.26 9.95 7.16
CA SER A 30 -24.93 9.75 7.73
C SER A 30 -24.69 8.31 8.21
N ASN A 31 -23.99 7.53 7.41
CA ASN A 31 -23.16 6.44 7.88
C ASN A 31 -21.74 7.01 8.02
N ALA A 32 -21.51 7.69 9.13
CA ALA A 32 -20.18 8.13 9.57
C ALA A 32 -19.27 6.97 10.02
N ASN A 33 -19.36 5.81 9.36
CA ASN A 33 -18.33 4.79 9.39
C ASN A 33 -17.56 4.91 8.07
N GLN A 34 -16.48 5.67 8.17
CA GLN A 34 -15.49 5.99 7.15
C GLN A 34 -15.17 4.77 6.27
N GLN A 35 -15.62 4.81 5.02
CA GLN A 35 -15.04 3.99 3.99
C GLN A 35 -13.64 4.57 3.71
N GLU A 36 -12.60 3.92 4.25
CA GLU A 36 -11.21 4.30 3.97
C GLU A 36 -11.01 4.51 2.47
N SER A 37 -10.27 5.55 2.09
CA SER A 37 -9.95 5.75 0.69
C SER A 37 -9.07 4.59 0.18
N GLN A 38 -9.13 4.28 -1.12
CA GLN A 38 -8.22 3.28 -1.71
C GLN A 38 -6.74 3.63 -1.45
N LYS A 39 -6.42 4.93 -1.42
CA LYS A 39 -5.09 5.44 -1.08
C LYS A 39 -4.67 5.05 0.33
N GLU A 40 -5.58 5.16 1.30
CA GLU A 40 -5.30 4.81 2.69
C GLU A 40 -5.07 3.30 2.87
N ARG A 41 -5.91 2.47 2.23
CA ARG A 41 -5.69 1.02 2.21
C ARG A 41 -4.36 0.65 1.58
N ASP A 42 -4.00 1.28 0.46
CA ASP A 42 -2.74 1.04 -0.21
C ASP A 42 -1.55 1.42 0.67
N MET A 43 -1.62 2.55 1.38
CA MET A 43 -0.60 2.98 2.33
C MET A 43 -0.45 2.01 3.51
N LYS A 44 -1.55 1.55 4.11
CA LYS A 44 -1.52 0.55 5.18
C LYS A 44 -0.92 -0.78 4.71
N GLY A 45 -1.21 -1.16 3.47
CA GLY A 45 -0.59 -2.32 2.82
C GLY A 45 0.93 -2.18 2.74
N ALA A 46 1.43 -1.01 2.34
CA ALA A 46 2.86 -0.73 2.30
C ALA A 46 3.50 -0.71 3.70
N ASP A 47 2.85 -0.08 4.69
CA ASP A 47 3.32 -0.04 6.08
C ASP A 47 3.53 -1.46 6.63
N LYS A 48 2.57 -2.35 6.36
CA LYS A 48 2.67 -3.75 6.76
C LYS A 48 3.84 -4.45 6.07
N THR A 49 4.01 -4.24 4.77
CA THR A 49 5.12 -4.86 4.02
C THR A 49 6.48 -4.39 4.52
N VAL A 50 6.62 -3.12 4.93
CA VAL A 50 7.86 -2.63 5.56
C VAL A 50 8.19 -3.46 6.79
N MET A 51 7.22 -3.73 7.65
CA MET A 51 7.47 -4.55 8.84
C MET A 51 7.69 -6.03 8.53
N ASP A 52 7.04 -6.58 7.51
CA ASP A 52 7.34 -7.94 7.04
C ASP A 52 8.78 -8.05 6.50
N TYR A 53 9.28 -7.01 5.83
CA TYR A 53 10.65 -6.90 5.33
C TYR A 53 11.66 -6.81 6.47
N VAL A 54 11.46 -5.91 7.44
CA VAL A 54 12.33 -5.77 8.62
C VAL A 54 12.42 -7.09 9.41
N LYS A 55 11.30 -7.79 9.59
CA LYS A 55 11.29 -9.11 10.25
C LYS A 55 12.11 -10.14 9.46
N ALA A 56 12.00 -10.14 8.13
CA ALA A 56 12.78 -11.04 7.27
C ALA A 56 14.29 -10.71 7.29
N GLU A 57 14.67 -9.44 7.39
CA GLU A 57 16.07 -9.00 7.56
C GLU A 57 16.66 -9.47 8.89
N ILE A 58 15.92 -9.34 10.00
CA ILE A 58 16.37 -9.83 11.33
C ILE A 58 16.63 -11.35 11.28
N GLU A 59 15.75 -12.09 10.63
CA GLU A 59 15.87 -13.55 10.54
C GLU A 59 16.88 -14.00 9.47
N VAL A 60 17.32 -13.08 8.61
CA VAL A 60 18.06 -13.35 7.38
C VAL A 60 17.38 -14.49 6.61
N ASP A 61 16.08 -14.32 6.35
CA ASP A 61 15.24 -15.24 5.59
C ASP A 61 15.28 -14.86 4.11
N TYR A 62 16.26 -15.41 3.38
CA TYR A 62 16.46 -15.08 1.96
C TYR A 62 15.31 -15.53 1.06
N GLY A 63 14.60 -16.59 1.45
CA GLY A 63 13.38 -17.03 0.78
C GLY A 63 12.30 -15.95 0.83
N LYS A 64 12.04 -15.43 2.02
CA LYS A 64 11.03 -14.38 2.21
C LYS A 64 11.49 -13.04 1.65
N LEU A 65 12.74 -12.63 1.86
CA LEU A 65 13.29 -11.40 1.30
C LEU A 65 13.12 -11.36 -0.22
N ALA A 66 13.36 -12.47 -0.92
CA ALA A 66 13.19 -12.56 -2.37
C ALA A 66 11.76 -12.26 -2.85
N THR A 67 10.75 -12.52 -2.01
CA THR A 67 9.35 -12.20 -2.32
C THR A 67 8.98 -10.75 -1.99
N LEU A 68 9.79 -10.10 -1.15
CA LEU A 68 9.58 -8.75 -0.64
C LEU A 68 10.46 -7.70 -1.33
N VAL A 69 11.38 -8.10 -2.22
CA VAL A 69 12.16 -7.18 -3.05
C VAL A 69 11.67 -7.13 -4.50
N TYR A 70 11.71 -5.95 -5.10
CA TYR A 70 11.34 -5.74 -6.50
C TYR A 70 12.47 -6.17 -7.43
N GLU A 71 13.70 -5.74 -7.14
CA GLU A 71 14.89 -6.23 -7.84
C GLU A 71 15.27 -7.63 -7.34
N PRO A 72 15.53 -8.60 -8.23
CA PRO A 72 15.86 -9.96 -7.82
C PRO A 72 17.08 -10.01 -6.90
N LEU A 73 16.97 -10.78 -5.81
CA LEU A 73 18.15 -11.18 -5.04
C LEU A 73 19.03 -12.06 -5.93
N LYS A 74 20.32 -11.74 -5.96
CA LYS A 74 21.33 -12.53 -6.67
C LYS A 74 21.70 -13.82 -5.92
N ASP A 75 21.38 -13.88 -4.63
CA ASP A 75 21.68 -15.04 -3.80
C ASP A 75 20.67 -16.17 -4.08
N GLU A 76 21.21 -17.36 -4.34
CA GLU A 76 20.44 -18.59 -4.54
C GLU A 76 20.17 -19.32 -3.23
N ASP A 77 20.89 -18.99 -2.15
CA ASP A 77 20.62 -19.54 -0.83
C ASP A 77 19.25 -19.05 -0.35
N ARG A 78 18.35 -20.00 -0.07
CA ARG A 78 17.00 -19.74 0.47
C ARG A 78 16.90 -20.10 1.95
N SER A 79 18.04 -20.24 2.64
CA SER A 79 18.10 -20.54 4.06
C SER A 79 17.59 -19.38 4.93
N VAL A 80 17.29 -19.72 6.19
CA VAL A 80 16.95 -18.78 7.26
C VAL A 80 18.03 -18.91 8.33
N ARG A 81 18.78 -17.84 8.61
CA ARG A 81 19.93 -17.91 9.55
C ARG A 81 19.53 -17.76 11.01
N HIS A 82 18.51 -16.96 11.30
CA HIS A 82 18.06 -16.67 12.66
C HIS A 82 16.55 -16.89 12.81
N PRO A 83 16.06 -18.13 12.61
CA PRO A 83 14.63 -18.42 12.54
C PRO A 83 13.92 -17.98 13.83
N GLY A 84 12.88 -17.14 13.67
CA GLY A 84 12.07 -16.63 14.78
C GLY A 84 12.70 -15.53 15.63
N ALA A 85 13.92 -15.08 15.32
CA ALA A 85 14.58 -14.00 16.06
C ALA A 85 13.76 -12.70 16.05
N SER A 86 12.99 -12.44 14.98
CA SER A 86 12.15 -11.24 14.87
C SER A 86 11.10 -11.13 15.98
N LYS A 87 10.69 -12.24 16.62
CA LYS A 87 9.77 -12.22 17.78
C LYS A 87 10.34 -11.39 18.94
N GLY A 88 11.66 -11.40 19.12
CA GLY A 88 12.34 -10.64 20.15
C GLY A 88 12.20 -9.12 19.98
N MET A 89 11.95 -8.62 18.75
CA MET A 89 11.75 -7.19 18.52
C MET A 89 10.49 -6.71 19.25
N GLY A 90 9.41 -7.51 19.25
CA GLY A 90 8.11 -7.08 19.73
C GLY A 90 7.66 -5.79 19.03
N ASN A 91 7.18 -4.82 19.79
CA ASN A 91 6.75 -3.52 19.26
C ASN A 91 7.83 -2.44 19.34
N ARG A 92 9.10 -2.83 19.50
CA ARG A 92 10.23 -1.90 19.65
C ARG A 92 10.71 -1.40 18.28
N TYR A 93 9.86 -0.62 17.63
CA TYR A 93 10.18 0.04 16.38
C TYR A 93 9.42 1.37 16.20
N ASP A 94 10.07 2.32 15.55
CA ASP A 94 9.45 3.50 14.98
C ASP A 94 9.38 3.34 13.46
N LEU A 95 8.20 3.63 12.89
CA LEU A 95 7.98 3.65 11.44
C LEU A 95 7.62 5.06 10.98
N TYR A 96 8.47 5.65 10.15
CA TYR A 96 8.27 6.97 9.56
C TYR A 96 8.04 6.85 8.06
N ARG A 97 6.94 7.40 7.56
CA ARG A 97 6.60 7.41 6.13
C ARG A 97 6.67 8.80 5.54
N TYR A 98 7.35 8.98 4.43
CA TYR A 98 7.38 10.22 3.67
C TYR A 98 6.32 10.17 2.57
N ASN A 99 5.34 11.07 2.66
CA ASN A 99 4.28 11.18 1.66
C ASN A 99 4.70 12.24 0.63
N LEU A 100 5.28 11.79 -0.49
CA LEU A 100 5.62 12.68 -1.61
C LEU A 100 4.39 12.89 -2.52
N GLU A 101 4.33 14.03 -3.20
CA GLU A 101 3.21 14.36 -4.10
C GLU A 101 3.26 13.61 -5.45
N GLU A 102 4.31 12.83 -5.73
CA GLU A 102 4.52 12.16 -7.02
C GLU A 102 4.39 10.63 -6.96
N GLY A 103 3.85 10.05 -8.03
CA GLY A 103 3.86 8.61 -8.32
C GLY A 103 3.04 7.73 -7.38
N LYS A 104 1.79 7.39 -7.76
CA LYS A 104 0.84 6.57 -6.95
C LYS A 104 1.33 5.16 -6.53
N ASN A 105 2.53 4.76 -6.89
CA ASN A 105 3.07 3.42 -6.69
C ASN A 105 4.39 3.40 -5.90
N GLU A 106 4.82 4.51 -5.29
CA GLU A 106 6.09 4.56 -4.56
C GLU A 106 5.90 5.25 -3.21
N LEU A 107 6.55 4.74 -2.17
CA LEU A 107 6.55 5.29 -0.82
C LEU A 107 7.93 5.13 -0.20
N TYR A 108 8.34 6.09 0.61
CA TYR A 108 9.66 6.11 1.24
C TYR A 108 9.52 6.03 2.75
N TYR A 109 10.40 5.25 3.38
CA TYR A 109 10.33 4.99 4.81
C TYR A 109 11.69 5.13 5.48
N ALA A 110 11.67 5.61 6.72
CA ALA A 110 12.74 5.42 7.68
C ALA A 110 12.19 4.58 8.82
N VAL A 111 12.91 3.50 9.16
CA VAL A 111 12.56 2.59 10.24
C VAL A 111 13.69 2.59 11.24
N LYS A 112 13.35 2.70 12.52
CA LYS A 112 14.27 2.47 13.63
C LYS A 112 13.72 1.31 14.44
N PHE A 113 14.45 0.22 14.60
CA PHE A 113 13.95 -0.97 15.28
C PHE A 113 15.00 -1.61 16.17
N TYR A 114 14.57 -2.36 17.19
CA TYR A 114 15.46 -3.21 17.96
C TYR A 114 15.70 -4.53 17.22
N ASP A 115 16.96 -4.83 16.94
CA ASP A 115 17.43 -6.09 16.35
C ASP A 115 17.87 -7.04 17.48
N PRO A 116 17.13 -8.12 17.76
CA PRO A 116 17.46 -9.07 18.83
C PRO A 116 18.72 -9.88 18.55
N VAL A 117 19.14 -10.02 17.29
CA VAL A 117 20.37 -10.76 16.94
C VAL A 117 21.60 -9.93 17.29
N LYS A 118 21.51 -8.60 17.13
CA LYS A 118 22.59 -7.65 17.44
C LYS A 118 22.53 -7.06 18.84
N ASP A 119 21.46 -7.35 19.58
CA ASP A 119 21.13 -6.72 20.87
C ASP A 119 21.25 -5.18 20.82
N GLY A 120 20.62 -4.58 19.81
CA GLY A 120 20.83 -3.16 19.54
C GLY A 120 19.77 -2.53 18.67
N THR A 121 19.85 -1.21 18.54
CA THR A 121 18.95 -0.48 17.64
C THR A 121 19.59 -0.33 16.26
N VAL A 122 18.81 -0.61 15.23
CA VAL A 122 19.19 -0.48 13.82
C VAL A 122 18.28 0.55 13.15
N ASN A 123 18.85 1.32 12.21
CA ASN A 123 18.10 2.20 11.33
C ASN A 123 18.14 1.64 9.91
N MET A 124 17.03 1.76 9.19
CA MET A 124 16.89 1.28 7.83
C MET A 124 16.02 2.25 7.04
N GLU A 125 16.43 2.56 5.81
CA GLU A 125 15.66 3.38 4.89
C GLU A 125 15.17 2.48 3.75
N LEU A 126 13.93 2.66 3.31
CA LEU A 126 13.33 1.78 2.30
C LEU A 126 12.60 2.61 1.25
N LYS A 127 12.69 2.13 0.01
CA LYS A 127 11.86 2.57 -1.10
C LYS A 127 10.87 1.46 -1.40
N MET A 128 9.62 1.62 -0.98
CA MET A 128 8.55 0.69 -1.29
C MET A 128 7.95 1.03 -2.64
N VAL A 129 7.87 0.04 -3.52
CA VAL A 129 7.24 0.15 -4.85
C VAL A 129 6.11 -0.85 -4.97
N LYS A 130 4.99 -0.44 -5.56
CA LYS A 130 3.86 -1.32 -5.89
C LYS A 130 4.14 -1.95 -7.25
N ASP A 131 4.49 -3.24 -7.23
CA ASP A 131 4.80 -3.98 -8.44
C ASP A 131 3.53 -4.09 -9.30
N LYS A 132 3.61 -3.63 -10.56
CA LYS A 132 2.47 -3.67 -11.49
C LYS A 132 2.11 -5.08 -11.94
N LYS A 133 3.03 -6.05 -11.80
CA LYS A 133 2.82 -7.44 -12.22
C LYS A 133 1.89 -8.19 -11.27
N ASP A 134 2.08 -8.02 -9.96
CA ASP A 134 1.33 -8.75 -8.93
C ASP A 134 0.54 -7.84 -7.96
N GLY A 135 0.66 -6.52 -8.10
CA GLY A 135 -0.02 -5.52 -7.28
C GLY A 135 0.52 -5.40 -5.85
N LYS A 136 1.60 -6.11 -5.51
CA LYS A 136 2.15 -6.16 -4.14
C LYS A 136 3.17 -5.05 -3.93
N TRP A 137 3.22 -4.56 -2.69
CA TRP A 137 4.32 -3.69 -2.25
C TRP A 137 5.58 -4.51 -2.04
N LYS A 138 6.72 -3.95 -2.44
CA LYS A 138 8.05 -4.54 -2.31
C LYS A 138 9.07 -3.46 -2.03
N ASN A 139 10.09 -3.74 -1.23
CA ASN A 139 11.26 -2.87 -1.16
C ASN A 139 11.97 -2.90 -2.53
N TYR A 140 12.46 -1.76 -3.01
CA TYR A 140 13.00 -1.65 -4.35
C TYR A 140 14.17 -2.63 -4.57
N SER A 141 15.13 -2.65 -3.65
CA SER A 141 16.21 -3.64 -3.66
C SER A 141 16.76 -3.85 -2.25
N TRP A 142 17.36 -5.02 -2.01
CA TRP A 142 17.96 -5.35 -0.71
C TRP A 142 19.04 -4.35 -0.27
N THR A 143 19.79 -3.83 -1.23
CA THR A 143 20.93 -2.93 -0.99
C THR A 143 20.57 -1.46 -1.17
N TRP A 144 19.29 -1.13 -1.33
CA TRP A 144 18.86 0.22 -1.68
C TRP A 144 19.38 1.27 -0.69
N ASN A 145 19.30 1.00 0.61
CA ASN A 145 19.78 1.88 1.67
C ASN A 145 21.31 2.01 1.75
N TRP A 146 22.07 1.18 1.04
CA TRP A 146 23.54 1.31 0.96
C TRP A 146 23.96 2.25 -0.17
N GLN A 147 23.08 2.44 -1.15
CA GLN A 147 23.35 3.19 -2.38
C GLN A 147 22.63 4.53 -2.41
N HIS A 148 21.66 4.73 -1.52
CA HIS A 148 20.80 5.91 -1.49
C HIS A 148 20.65 6.44 -0.07
N ASN A 149 20.43 7.74 0.01
CA ASN A 149 20.02 8.43 1.22
C ASN A 149 18.63 9.01 0.98
N ILE A 150 17.67 8.65 1.83
CA ILE A 150 16.28 9.09 1.68
C ILE A 150 16.17 10.62 1.69
N LYS A 151 17.03 11.33 2.43
CA LYS A 151 17.01 12.79 2.54
C LYS A 151 17.25 13.49 1.21
N ASP A 152 18.09 12.91 0.36
CA ASP A 152 18.39 13.46 -0.97
C ASP A 152 17.19 13.35 -1.91
N ILE A 153 16.25 12.45 -1.60
CA ILE A 153 15.05 12.18 -2.41
C ILE A 153 13.85 12.97 -1.86
N VAL A 154 13.63 12.92 -0.55
CA VAL A 154 12.45 13.52 0.09
C VAL A 154 12.64 15.00 0.41
N GLY A 155 13.88 15.51 0.34
CA GLY A 155 14.20 16.90 0.60
C GLY A 155 13.77 17.35 2.00
N SER A 156 12.96 18.41 2.07
CA SER A 156 12.46 19.00 3.32
C SER A 156 11.15 18.39 3.82
N VAL A 157 10.62 17.37 3.14
CA VAL A 157 9.34 16.75 3.51
C VAL A 157 9.47 16.09 4.88
N LYS A 158 8.58 16.46 5.81
CA LYS A 158 8.50 15.84 7.13
C LYS A 158 7.76 14.50 7.04
N PRO A 159 8.27 13.42 7.64
CA PRO A 159 7.57 12.15 7.63
C PRO A 159 6.38 12.14 8.59
N VAL A 160 5.44 11.26 8.31
CA VAL A 160 4.38 10.85 9.24
C VAL A 160 4.90 9.71 10.12
N HIS A 161 4.74 9.82 11.43
CA HIS A 161 5.10 8.76 12.39
C HIS A 161 3.95 7.76 12.48
N VAL A 162 4.03 6.69 11.69
CA VAL A 162 2.97 5.69 11.49
C VAL A 162 2.85 4.76 12.71
N HIS A 163 3.98 4.34 13.27
CA HIS A 163 4.04 3.51 14.46
C HIS A 163 5.11 4.03 15.41
N LYS A 164 4.78 4.10 16.71
CA LYS A 164 5.69 4.58 17.75
C LYS A 164 6.29 3.43 18.55
N TRP A 165 7.56 3.57 18.91
CA TRP A 165 8.27 2.59 19.70
C TRP A 165 7.52 2.17 20.97
N GLY A 166 7.30 0.86 21.12
CA GLY A 166 6.62 0.25 22.27
C GLY A 166 5.10 0.32 22.22
N GLN A 167 4.50 1.01 21.25
CA GLN A 167 3.06 1.06 21.07
C GLN A 167 2.55 -0.30 20.58
N LYS A 168 1.40 -0.77 21.06
CA LYS A 168 0.77 -1.96 20.46
C LYS A 168 0.06 -1.58 19.16
N GLU A 169 0.17 -2.44 18.15
CA GLU A 169 -0.62 -2.38 16.91
C GLU A 169 -2.12 -2.47 17.20
#